data_AF-A0A416G2P4-F1
#
_entry.id   AF-A0A416G2P4-F1
#
_cell.length_a   1.000
_cell.length_b   1.000
_cell.length_c   1.000
_cell.angle_alpha   90.00
_cell.angle_beta   90.00
_cell.angle_gamma   90.00
#
_symmetry.space_group_name_H-M   'P 1'
#
loop_
_entity.id
_entity.type
_entity.pdbx_description
1 polymer ?
#
loop_
_entity_poly.entity_id
_entity_poly.type
_entity_poly.pdbx_seq_one_letter_code
_entity_poly.pdbx_strand_id
1 'polypeptide(L)'
;MKLYELIDNARKLLDENDKAEREYDANPENAEAEKAFDESYKAFWSTYMEAVNYIVEITAGKVDFHQAKKLVTIKLDEMQKKGIATCFIA
;
A
#
# COMPACT_ATOMS: atom_id res chain seq x y z
N MET A 1 11.89 12.87 -6.41
CA MET A 1 10.66 12.96 -7.22
C MET A 1 9.55 12.37 -6.35
N LYS A 2 9.07 13.15 -5.37
CA LYS A 2 8.60 12.62 -4.08
C LYS A 2 7.35 11.73 -4.13
N LEU A 3 6.35 12.05 -4.96
CA LEU A 3 5.10 11.26 -5.02
C LEU A 3 5.30 9.84 -5.56
N TYR A 4 6.09 9.69 -6.62
CA TYR A 4 6.35 8.37 -7.21
C TYR A 4 7.08 7.45 -6.24
N GLU A 5 8.08 7.99 -5.54
CA GLU A 5 8.86 7.28 -4.52
C GLU A 5 7.95 6.81 -3.37
N LEU A 6 7.02 7.66 -2.90
CA LEU A 6 6.06 7.29 -1.86
C LEU A 6 5.10 6.18 -2.32
N ILE A 7 4.58 6.26 -3.56
CA ILE A 7 3.69 5.24 -4.10
C ILE A 7 4.43 3.91 -4.32
N ASP A 8 5.66 3.94 -4.83
CA ASP A 8 6.49 2.74 -5.01
C ASP A 8 6.84 2.07 -3.68
N ASN A 9 7.16 2.87 -2.65
CA ASN A 9 7.42 2.35 -1.31
C ASN A 9 6.16 1.79 -0.65
N ALA A 10 5.02 2.50 -0.74
CA ALA A 10 3.74 1.98 -0.25
C ALA A 10 3.39 0.63 -0.91
N ARG A 11 3.71 0.46 -2.20
CA ARG A 11 3.49 -0.81 -2.89
C ARG A 11 4.34 -1.96 -2.32
N LYS A 12 5.62 -1.73 -2.07
CA LYS A 12 6.51 -2.75 -1.47
C LYS A 12 6.04 -3.16 -0.08
N LEU A 13 5.64 -2.18 0.74
CA LEU A 13 5.09 -2.42 2.08
C LEU A 13 3.76 -3.17 2.03
N LEU A 14 2.93 -2.92 1.01
CA LEU A 14 1.71 -3.70 0.78
C LEU A 14 2.04 -5.17 0.45
N ASP A 15 3.03 -5.42 -0.42
CA ASP A 15 3.47 -6.79 -0.75
C ASP A 15 4.08 -7.53 0.46
N GLU A 16 4.69 -6.80 1.41
CA GLU A 16 5.17 -7.34 2.68
C GLU A 16 4.01 -7.64 3.63
N ASN A 17 3.02 -6.74 3.71
CA ASN A 17 1.82 -6.95 4.50
C ASN A 17 1.00 -8.14 4.01
N ASP A 18 0.83 -8.31 2.69
CA ASP A 18 0.16 -9.48 2.08
C ASP A 18 0.88 -10.82 2.41
N LYS A 19 2.18 -10.80 2.70
CA LYS A 19 2.90 -11.99 3.17
C LYS A 19 2.64 -12.24 4.65
N ALA A 20 2.74 -11.20 5.48
CA ALA A 20 2.48 -11.28 6.91
C ALA A 20 1.01 -11.69 7.19
N GLU A 21 0.06 -11.20 6.40
CA GLU A 21 -1.36 -11.59 6.46
C GLU A 21 -1.53 -13.08 6.21
N ARG A 22 -0.89 -13.63 5.17
CA ARG A 22 -0.95 -15.08 4.88
C ARG A 22 -0.33 -15.93 5.98
N GLU A 23 0.73 -15.45 6.61
CA GLU A 23 1.37 -16.14 7.74
C GLU A 23 0.46 -16.12 8.98
N TYR A 24 -0.21 -15.00 9.24
CA TYR A 24 -1.20 -14.87 10.29
C TYR A 24 -2.46 -15.72 10.02
N ASP A 25 -3.01 -15.69 8.81
CA ASP A 25 -4.17 -16.49 8.40
C ASP A 25 -3.90 -18.01 8.52
N ALA A 26 -2.66 -18.44 8.23
CA ALA A 26 -2.26 -19.83 8.39
C ALA A 26 -2.15 -20.26 9.86
N ASN A 27 -1.88 -19.33 10.77
CA ASN A 27 -1.80 -19.60 12.20
C ASN A 27 -2.23 -18.37 13.05
N PRO A 28 -3.55 -18.13 13.18
CA PRO A 28 -4.08 -16.90 13.78
C PRO A 28 -3.86 -16.80 15.29
N GLU A 29 -3.46 -17.89 15.95
CA GLU A 29 -3.09 -17.89 17.37
C GLU A 29 -1.61 -17.55 17.61
N ASN A 30 -0.83 -17.40 16.54
CA ASN A 30 0.57 -17.00 16.65
C ASN A 30 0.69 -15.49 16.88
N ALA A 31 0.96 -15.11 18.13
CA ALA A 31 1.17 -13.71 18.52
C ALA A 31 2.34 -13.02 17.79
N GLU A 32 3.35 -13.77 17.32
CA GLU A 32 4.44 -13.18 16.52
C GLU A 32 3.97 -12.85 15.11
N ALA A 33 3.15 -13.72 14.50
CA ALA A 33 2.55 -13.48 13.19
C ALA A 33 1.53 -12.33 13.25
N GLU A 34 0.70 -12.28 14.29
CA GLU A 34 -0.22 -11.15 14.54
C GLU A 34 0.56 -9.84 14.62
N LYS A 35 1.62 -9.79 15.43
CA LYS A 35 2.45 -8.60 15.58
C LYS A 35 3.13 -8.19 14.27
N ALA A 36 3.66 -9.14 13.50
CA ALA A 36 4.30 -8.86 12.22
C ALA A 36 3.30 -8.31 11.19
N PHE A 37 2.08 -8.83 11.16
CA PHE A 37 1.00 -8.30 10.35
C PHE A 37 0.64 -6.86 10.77
N ASP A 38 0.49 -6.64 12.08
CA ASP A 38 0.14 -5.33 12.63
C ASP A 38 1.19 -4.25 12.32
N GLU A 39 2.48 -4.60 12.44
CA GLU A 39 3.60 -3.70 12.16
C GLU A 39 3.72 -3.40 10.65
N SER A 40 3.59 -4.42 9.80
CA SER A 40 3.63 -4.24 8.35
C SER A 40 2.46 -3.39 7.84
N TYR A 41 1.25 -3.59 8.39
CA TYR A 41 0.08 -2.78 8.05
C TYR A 41 0.26 -1.31 8.46
N LYS A 42 0.79 -1.06 9.68
CA LYS A 42 1.10 0.30 10.14
C LYS A 42 2.12 1.00 9.24
N ALA A 43 3.16 0.28 8.81
CA ALA A 43 4.16 0.82 7.91
C ALA A 43 3.55 1.20 6.55
N PHE A 44 2.80 0.28 5.93
CA PHE A 44 2.06 0.53 4.69
C PHE A 44 1.15 1.75 4.82
N TRP A 45 0.31 1.78 5.85
CA TRP A 45 -0.68 2.83 6.06
C TRP A 45 -0.03 4.21 6.24
N SER A 46 1.09 4.28 6.96
CA SER A 46 1.85 5.51 7.15
C SER A 46 2.33 6.09 5.82
N THR A 47 3.01 5.28 4.99
CA THR A 47 3.52 5.73 3.68
C THR A 47 2.38 6.04 2.70
N TYR A 48 1.30 5.26 2.73
CA TYR A 48 0.08 5.53 1.96
C TYR A 48 -0.50 6.91 2.30
N MET A 49 -0.66 7.21 3.59
CA MET A 49 -1.18 8.49 4.06
C MET A 49 -0.23 9.65 3.74
N GLU A 50 1.09 9.43 3.77
CA GLU A 50 2.05 10.45 3.32
C GLU A 50 1.86 10.77 1.83
N ALA A 51 1.67 9.77 0.98
CA ALA A 51 1.39 9.98 -0.45
C ALA A 51 0.09 10.77 -0.66
N VAL A 52 -0.97 10.43 0.09
CA VAL A 52 -2.26 11.13 0.03
C VAL A 52 -2.10 12.60 0.45
N ASN A 53 -1.48 12.84 1.60
CA ASN A 53 -1.26 14.19 2.10
C ASN A 53 -0.37 15.02 1.17
N TYR A 54 0.65 14.40 0.57
CA TYR A 54 1.51 15.06 -0.41
C TYR A 54 0.72 15.55 -1.63
N ILE A 55 -0.24 14.77 -2.16
CA ILE A 55 -1.10 15.22 -3.26
C ILE A 55 -1.95 16.43 -2.86
N VAL A 56 -2.54 16.40 -1.67
CA VAL A 56 -3.32 17.54 -1.15
C VAL A 56 -2.44 18.79 -1.05
N GLU A 57 -1.22 18.64 -0.51
CA GLU A 57 -0.25 19.72 -0.35
C GLU A 57 0.19 20.32 -1.69
N ILE A 58 0.68 19.52 -2.64
CA ILE A 58 1.20 20.02 -3.92
C ILE A 58 0.11 20.62 -4.82
N THR A 59 -1.15 20.24 -4.59
CA THR A 59 -2.29 20.78 -5.33
C THR A 59 -2.92 21.98 -4.62
N ALA A 60 -2.37 22.41 -3.47
CA ALA A 60 -2.93 23.45 -2.61
C ALA A 60 -4.41 23.19 -2.28
N GLY A 61 -4.77 21.93 -2.04
CA GLY A 61 -6.13 21.50 -1.72
C GLY A 61 -7.12 21.48 -2.89
N LYS A 62 -6.68 21.75 -4.14
CA LYS A 62 -7.54 21.58 -5.33
C LYS A 62 -7.95 20.12 -5.55
N VAL A 63 -7.08 19.19 -5.13
CA VAL A 63 -7.45 17.79 -4.92
C VAL A 63 -7.65 17.62 -3.43
N ASP A 64 -8.89 17.33 -3.02
CA ASP A 64 -9.20 17.10 -1.62
C ASP A 64 -8.66 15.75 -1.13
N PHE A 65 -8.70 15.53 0.19
CA PHE A 65 -8.19 14.32 0.81
C PHE A 65 -8.86 13.04 0.25
N HIS A 66 -10.16 13.05 0.00
CA HIS A 66 -10.89 11.88 -0.47
C HIS A 66 -10.51 11.54 -1.92
N GLN A 67 -10.37 12.56 -2.77
CA GLN A 67 -9.92 12.42 -4.14
C GLN A 67 -8.45 11.98 -4.21
N ALA A 68 -7.57 12.56 -3.39
CA ALA A 68 -6.17 12.15 -3.28
C ALA A 68 -6.07 10.67 -2.84
N LYS A 69 -6.83 10.28 -1.81
CA LYS A 69 -6.93 8.90 -1.35
C LYS A 69 -7.33 7.95 -2.49
N LYS A 70 -8.37 8.30 -3.24
CA LYS A 70 -8.83 7.54 -4.41
C LYS A 70 -7.75 7.40 -5.48
N LEU A 71 -7.01 8.47 -5.78
CA LEU A 71 -5.94 8.43 -6.78
C LEU A 71 -4.79 7.51 -6.39
N VAL A 72 -4.33 7.57 -5.13
CA VAL A 72 -3.28 6.67 -4.62
C VAL A 72 -3.75 5.22 -4.67
N THR A 73 -4.97 4.92 -4.22
CA THR A 73 -5.54 3.57 -4.28
C THR A 73 -5.64 3.05 -5.71
N ILE A 74 -6.20 3.82 -6.65
CA ILE A 74 -6.27 3.42 -8.07
C ILE A 74 -4.88 3.11 -8.61
N LYS A 75 -3.87 3.90 -8.24
CA LYS A 75 -2.51 3.68 -8.72
C LYS A 75 -1.90 2.42 -8.13
N LEU A 76 -2.09 2.15 -6.84
CA LEU A 76 -1.64 0.91 -6.20
C LEU A 76 -2.32 -0.32 -6.84
N ASP A 77 -3.64 -0.26 -7.08
CA ASP A 77 -4.40 -1.32 -7.77
C ASP A 77 -3.88 -1.56 -9.18
N GLU A 78 -3.58 -0.49 -9.94
CA GLU A 78 -3.00 -0.59 -11.28
C GLU A 78 -1.63 -1.26 -11.26
N MET A 79 -0.81 -0.91 -10.28
CA MET A 79 0.47 -1.56 -10.06
C MET A 79 0.29 -3.02 -9.68
N GLN A 80 -0.69 -3.39 -8.84
CA GLN A 80 -1.04 -4.78 -8.47
C GLN A 80 -1.47 -5.60 -9.68
N LYS A 81 -2.37 -5.07 -10.51
CA LYS A 81 -2.87 -5.74 -11.73
C LYS A 81 -1.75 -6.02 -12.73
N LYS A 82 -0.75 -5.15 -12.84
CA LYS A 82 0.45 -5.40 -13.66
C LYS A 82 1.34 -6.54 -13.14
N GLY A 83 1.20 -6.95 -11.88
CA GLY A 83 1.83 -8.16 -11.33
C GLY A 83 1.17 -9.47 -11.75
N ILE A 84 -0.11 -9.45 -12.15
CA ILE A 84 -0.86 -10.63 -12.65
C ILE A 84 -0.66 -10.83 -14.17
N ALA A 85 -0.32 -9.77 -14.90
CA ALA A 85 -0.08 -9.83 -16.35
C ALA A 85 1.15 -10.66 -16.76
N THR A 86 1.98 -11.10 -15.81
CA THR A 86 3.12 -12.00 -16.04
C THR A 86 2.86 -13.48 -15.72
N CYS A 87 1.64 -13.88 -15.32
CA CYS A 87 1.34 -15.28 -14.98
C CYS A 87 0.27 -15.98 -15.85
N PHE A 88 -0.18 -15.38 -16.96
CA PHE A 88 -1.17 -15.98 -17.87
C PHE A 88 -0.69 -16.11 -19.32
N ILE A 89 0.59 -16.46 -19.52
CA ILE A 89 1.05 -17.05 -20.78
C ILE A 89 1.99 -18.22 -20.45
N ALA A 90 1.41 -19.39 -20.20
CA ALA A 90 2.03 -20.70 -20.37
C ALA A 90 0.94 -21.70 -20.74
#